data_AF-A0A9E4JF59-F1
#
_entry.id   AF-A0A9E4JF59-F1
#
_cell.length_a   1.000
_cell.length_b   1.000
_cell.length_c   1.000
_cell.angle_alpha   90.00
_cell.angle_beta   90.00
_cell.angle_gamma   90.00
#
_symmetry.space_group_name_H-M   'P 1'
#
loop_
_entity.id
_entity.type
_entity.pdbx_description
1 polymer ?
#
loop_
_entity_poly.entity_id
_entity_poly.type
_entity_poly.pdbx_seq_one_letter_code
_entity_poly.pdbx_strand_id
1 'polypeptide(L)' 'MSPTMLRQLWSLVETTQASLIVSLDDADLVQCLLKRLQAESNVNCLDRDLVNDYINSRLSLIRDLAESRLARDHY' A
#
# COMPACT_ATOMS: atom_id res chain seq x y z
N MET A 1 0.41 1.40 -14.94
CA MET A 1 1.06 0.54 -13.92
C MET A 1 1.45 -0.78 -14.57
N SER A 2 2.72 -1.17 -14.48
CA SER A 2 3.18 -2.49 -14.94
C SER A 2 2.85 -3.57 -13.90
N PRO A 3 2.63 -4.84 -14.30
CA PRO A 3 2.30 -5.93 -13.37
C PRO A 3 3.36 -6.14 -12.27
N THR A 4 4.62 -5.84 -12.55
CA THR A 4 5.71 -5.87 -11.56
C THR A 4 5.49 -4.86 -10.43
N MET A 5 5.09 -3.62 -10.75
CA MET A 5 4.84 -2.57 -9.76
C MET A 5 3.63 -2.90 -8.89
N LEU A 6 2.59 -3.51 -9.47
CA LEU A 6 1.45 -3.99 -8.70
C LEU A 6 1.88 -5.04 -7.67
N ARG A 7 2.70 -6.02 -8.08
CA ARG A 7 3.24 -7.02 -7.15
C ARG A 7 4.12 -6.41 -6.07
N GLN A 8 4.95 -5.41 -6.41
CA GLN A 8 5.75 -4.68 -5.42
C GLN A 8 4.87 -3.93 -4.42
N LEU A 9 3.82 -3.25 -4.88
CA LEU A 9 2.85 -2.59 -4.01
C LEU A 9 2.15 -3.58 -3.08
N TRP A 10 1.63 -4.69 -3.62
CA TRP A 10 0.95 -5.70 -2.81
C TRP A 10 1.91 -6.38 -1.83
N SER A 11 3.13 -6.69 -2.24
CA SER A 11 4.19 -7.18 -1.35
C SER A 11 4.51 -6.18 -0.24
N LEU A 12 4.53 -4.87 -0.54
CA LEU A 12 4.68 -3.81 0.45
C LEU A 12 3.52 -3.77 1.43
N VAL A 13 2.28 -3.90 0.95
CA VAL A 13 1.08 -3.98 1.81
C VAL A 13 1.11 -5.23 2.69
N GLU A 14 1.58 -6.36 2.16
CA GLU A 14 1.70 -7.61 2.90
C GLU A 14 2.82 -7.56 3.96
N THR A 15 3.96 -6.98 3.64
CA THR A 15 5.09 -6.81 4.57
C THR A 15 4.87 -5.69 5.59
N THR A 16 4.02 -4.72 5.28
CA THR A 16 3.61 -3.69 6.24
C THR A 16 2.63 -4.29 7.25
N GLN A 17 2.85 -3.98 8.53
CA GLN A 17 1.98 -4.46 9.61
C GLN A 17 0.56 -3.95 9.42
N ALA A 18 -0.40 -4.87 9.51
CA ALA A 18 -1.82 -4.58 9.38
C ALA A 18 -2.31 -3.55 10.41
N SER A 19 -1.82 -3.63 11.65
CA SER A 19 -2.08 -2.64 12.71
C SER A 19 -1.68 -1.23 12.29
N LEU A 20 -0.52 -1.09 11.65
CA LEU A 20 -0.03 0.19 11.15
C LEU A 20 -0.91 0.69 10.00
N ILE A 21 -1.30 -0.18 9.06
CA ILE A 21 -2.18 0.19 7.93
C ILE A 21 -3.55 0.68 8.42
N VAL A 22 -4.15 -0.01 9.39
CA VAL A 22 -5.46 0.35 9.95
C VAL A 22 -5.39 1.59 10.83
N SER A 23 -4.27 1.81 11.52
CA SER A 23 -4.07 3.00 12.38
C SER A 23 -3.79 4.27 11.59
N LEU A 24 -3.40 4.17 10.32
CA LEU A 24 -3.13 5.34 9.47
C LEU A 24 -4.41 5.83 8.78
N ASP A 25 -4.53 7.15 8.69
CA ASP A 25 -5.49 7.83 7.83
C ASP A 25 -5.19 7.56 6.34
N ASP A 26 -6.20 7.76 5.49
CA ASP A 26 -6.13 7.49 4.04
C ASP A 26 -4.92 8.18 3.40
N ALA A 27 -4.72 9.47 3.72
CA ALA A 27 -3.64 10.28 3.17
C ALA A 27 -2.26 9.78 3.61
N ASP A 28 -2.11 9.41 4.89
CA ASP A 28 -0.84 8.91 5.42
C ASP A 28 -0.52 7.51 4.90
N LEU A 29 -1.52 6.64 4.77
CA LEU A 29 -1.36 5.31 4.20
C LEU A 29 -0.90 5.39 2.75
N VAL A 30 -1.56 6.22 1.94
CA VAL A 30 -1.17 6.46 0.54
C VAL A 30 0.26 6.95 0.47
N GLN A 31 0.61 7.96 1.27
CA GLN A 31 1.94 8.54 1.25
C GLN A 31 3.02 7.56 1.71
N CYS A 32 2.72 6.72 2.71
CA CYS A 32 3.61 5.67 3.20
C CYS A 32 3.89 4.62 2.11
N LEU A 33 2.84 4.12 1.46
CA LEU A 33 2.95 3.16 0.36
C LEU A 33 3.71 3.75 -0.83
N LEU A 34 3.42 5.00 -1.20
CA LEU A 34 4.12 5.70 -2.28
C LEU A 34 5.61 5.88 -2.01
N LYS A 35 5.98 6.27 -0.78
CA LYS A 35 7.39 6.43 -0.37
C LYS A 35 8.12 5.09 -0.41
N ARG A 36 7.52 4.02 0.12
CA ARG A 36 8.10 2.67 0.09
C ARG A 36 8.24 2.14 -1.32
N LEU A 37 7.22 2.32 -2.17
CA LEU A 37 7.26 1.89 -3.56
C LEU A 37 8.34 2.63 -4.35
N GLN A 38 8.56 3.92 -4.09
CA GLN A 38 9.67 4.70 -4.66
C GLN A 38 11.04 4.30 -4.12
N ALA A 39 11.13 3.85 -2.88
CA ALA A 39 12.40 3.34 -2.34
C ALA A 39 12.78 2.00 -2.98
N GLU A 40 11.80 1.11 -3.17
CA GLU A 40 11.97 -0.21 -3.82
C GLU A 40 12.18 -0.08 -5.34
N SER A 41 11.45 0.84 -5.95
CA SER A 41 11.60 1.14 -7.38
C SER A 41 12.70 2.17 -7.49
N ASN A 42 13.93 1.73 -7.75
CA ASN A 42 15.11 2.55 -8.06
C ASN A 42 14.93 3.48 -9.31
N VAL A 43 13.69 3.64 -9.77
CA VAL A 43 13.26 4.27 -11.00
C VAL A 43 12.60 5.59 -10.62
N ASN A 44 13.31 6.68 -10.86
CA ASN A 44 12.87 8.08 -10.81
C ASN A 44 11.73 8.40 -11.83
N CYS A 45 11.11 7.37 -12.41
CA CYS A 45 10.10 7.41 -13.47
C CYS A 45 8.82 6.66 -13.03
N LEU A 46 8.60 6.54 -11.72
CA LEU A 46 7.29 6.20 -11.19
C LEU A 46 6.37 7.39 -11.40
N ASP A 47 5.34 7.18 -12.21
CA ASP A 47 4.26 8.14 -12.42
C ASP A 47 3.46 8.26 -11.10
N ARG A 48 3.93 9.16 -10.22
CA ARG A 48 3.42 9.30 -8.84
C ARG A 48 1.92 9.51 -8.85
N ASP A 49 1.40 10.31 -9.76
CA ASP A 49 -0.03 10.58 -9.88
C ASP A 49 -0.80 9.31 -10.24
N LEU A 50 -0.31 8.53 -11.21
CA LEU A 50 -0.92 7.25 -11.58
C LEU A 50 -0.92 6.24 -10.41
N VAL A 51 0.18 6.16 -9.66
CA VAL A 51 0.28 5.31 -8.46
C VAL A 51 -0.67 5.81 -7.39
N ASN A 52 -0.69 7.11 -7.15
CA ASN A 52 -1.53 7.75 -6.16
C ASN A 52 -3.01 7.47 -6.44
N ASP A 53 -3.47 7.69 -7.67
CA ASP A 53 -4.85 7.38 -8.08
C ASP A 53 -5.18 5.90 -7.93
N TYR A 54 -4.22 5.02 -8.28
CA TYR A 54 -4.41 3.58 -8.13
C TYR A 54 -4.55 3.17 -6.66
N ILE A 55 -3.67 3.65 -5.77
CA ILE A 55 -3.72 3.36 -4.34
C ILE A 55 -5.01 3.91 -3.76
N ASN A 56 -5.40 5.15 -4.08
CA ASN A 56 -6.65 5.74 -3.61
C ASN A 56 -7.88 4.92 -4.06
N SER A 57 -7.91 4.49 -5.32
CA SER A 57 -8.99 3.62 -5.84
C SER A 57 -9.03 2.24 -5.17
N ARG A 58 -7.89 1.76 -4.65
CA ARG A 58 -7.75 0.46 -3.98
C ARG A 58 -7.67 0.60 -2.46
N LEU A 59 -7.80 1.80 -1.91
CA LEU A 59 -7.52 2.06 -0.51
C LEU A 59 -8.47 1.28 0.40
N SER A 60 -9.75 1.24 0.02
CA SER A 60 -10.79 0.46 0.70
C SER A 60 -10.40 -1.02 0.79
N LEU A 61 -9.84 -1.59 -0.28
CA LEU A 61 -9.42 -2.99 -0.35
C LEU A 61 -8.17 -3.24 0.53
N ILE A 62 -7.22 -2.30 0.53
CA ILE A 62 -6.02 -2.38 1.36
C ILE A 62 -6.39 -2.34 2.85
N ARG A 63 -7.33 -1.46 3.22
CA ARG A 63 -7.83 -1.35 4.59
C ARG A 63 -8.60 -2.61 5.00
N ASP A 64 -9.52 -3.09 4.18
CA ASP A 64 -10.29 -4.31 4.44
C ASP A 64 -9.38 -5.55 4.61
N LEU A 65 -8.33 -5.67 3.77
CA LEU A 65 -7.32 -6.71 3.90
C LEU A 65 -6.54 -6.59 5.21
N ALA A 66 -6.15 -5.36 5.59
CA ALA A 66 -5.42 -5.12 6.82
C ALA A 66 -6.29 -5.42 8.04
N GLU A 67 -7.55 -4.96 8.07
CA GLU A 67 -8.51 -5.28 9.14
C GLU A 67 -8.74 -6.80 9.26
N SER A 68 -8.93 -7.49 8.13
CA SER A 68 -9.08 -8.95 8.09
C SER A 68 -7.85 -9.68 8.64
N ARG A 69 -6.65 -9.19 8.32
CA ARG A 69 -5.39 -9.75 8.85
C ARG A 69 -5.22 -9.48 10.33
N LEU A 70 -5.55 -8.26 10.78
CA LEU A 70 -5.49 -7.87 12.19
C LEU A 70 -6.44 -8.73 13.02
N ALA A 71 -7.66 -8.93 12.53
CA ALA A 71 -8.65 -9.78 13.18
C ALA A 71 -8.19 -11.24 13.31
N ARG A 72 -7.38 -11.72 12.35
CA ARG A 72 -6.86 -13.09 12.33
C ARG A 72 -5.62 -13.30 13.20
N ASP A 73 -4.87 -12.24 13.49
CA ASP A 73 -3.69 -12.28 14.37
C ASP A 73 -4.08 -12.23 15.86
N HIS A 74 -5.30 -11.77 16.16
CA HIS A 74 -5.85 -11.61 17.52
C HIS A 74 -6.55 -12.87 18.09
N TYR A 75 -6.35 -14.06 17.49
CA TYR A 75 -6.88 -15.34 17.98
C TYR A 75 -5.74 -16.35 18.22
#